data_AF-A0A3M1DL13-F1
#
_entry.id   AF-A0A3M1DL13-F1
#
_cell.length_a   1.000
_cell.length_b   1.000
_cell.length_c   1.000
_cell.angle_alpha   90.00
_cell.angle_beta   90.00
_cell.angle_gamma   90.00
#
_symmetry.space_group_name_H-M   'P 1'
#
loop_
_entity.id
_entity.type
_entity.pdbx_description
1 polymer ?
#
loop_
_entity_poly.entity_id
_entity_poly.type
_entity_poly.pdbx_seq_one_letter_code
_entity_poly.pdbx_strand_id
1 'polypeptide(L)'
;MNLQRLLLRTLLPLALITAAVAQQPDISIGNIDIHNLKWGKQRASFTVTNNTDWFHWVTVLTDITFEGTYLNPHRVARQHYALDPGETRTINPKIIVPPNYGKALVKIQLYDVLDTLDELIPENKLFEQPFQLRFKPTDEVWPYLKERVTVPPMVENGPRFDNEFSHILPFMLQDGKTVSEIAAMTETDTLFVMDVLQDLIRGKELIQDSIGVRLGFPVITHEEAMAAKQIANRLVDTLVPLITRNLKYYQATLDSLVAAGAMSADTNDFLNKGTALLHRYPVITGLLLWADLGQRFIRATRGPLTIYARTDPCKANIPEYMYAVAGGPALNGHQYYSLNVSPSSVEIDFADTIPSVSCPENPFIRSILRERREWQYKPESAPETFIFDQKLTETAVRSMEKDVLAPMQTALQELAKLSQKYRPTPGLHQGYRYWFWNLTATRITRKLIENGVMTRRG
;
A
#
# COMPACT_ATOMS: atom_id res chain seq x y z
N MET A 1 52.60 -76.54 -28.80
CA MET A 1 52.96 -75.19 -28.29
C MET A 1 52.69 -74.18 -29.41
N ASN A 2 51.74 -73.25 -29.40
CA ASN A 2 50.74 -72.86 -28.41
C ASN A 2 49.44 -72.47 -29.15
N LEU A 3 48.49 -73.42 -29.19
CA LEU A 3 47.06 -73.12 -29.10
C LEU A 3 46.82 -72.56 -27.70
N GLN A 4 46.49 -71.26 -27.53
CA GLN A 4 45.73 -70.83 -26.33
C GLN A 4 45.19 -69.40 -26.26
N ARG A 5 45.15 -68.59 -27.33
CA ARG A 5 44.51 -67.26 -27.23
C ARG A 5 43.90 -66.80 -28.54
N LEU A 6 42.74 -67.35 -28.93
CA LEU A 6 41.72 -66.59 -29.68
C LEU A 6 40.37 -67.33 -29.77
N LEU A 7 39.93 -67.93 -28.66
CA LEU A 7 38.57 -68.46 -28.51
C LEU A 7 37.93 -67.73 -27.34
N LEU A 8 37.44 -66.52 -27.61
CA LEU A 8 36.37 -65.91 -26.84
C LEU A 8 35.71 -64.85 -27.73
N ARG A 9 34.36 -64.90 -27.80
CA ARG A 9 33.43 -63.93 -28.40
C ARG A 9 32.91 -64.24 -29.81
N THR A 10 32.20 -65.35 -29.91
CA THR A 10 30.83 -65.29 -30.46
C THR A 10 30.00 -64.32 -29.61
N LEU A 11 29.53 -63.22 -30.20
CA LEU A 11 28.25 -62.55 -29.93
C LEU A 11 28.18 -61.30 -30.82
N LEU A 12 27.39 -61.40 -31.90
CA LEU A 12 26.69 -60.23 -32.44
C LEU A 12 25.89 -59.63 -31.27
N PRO A 13 25.97 -58.30 -31.06
CA PRO A 13 24.86 -57.45 -31.48
C PRO A 13 25.41 -56.23 -32.23
N LEU A 14 24.82 -55.81 -33.34
CA LEU A 14 23.71 -54.86 -33.31
C LEU A 14 23.84 -53.82 -32.17
N ALA A 15 24.96 -53.09 -32.12
CA ALA A 15 24.98 -51.76 -31.53
C ALA A 15 24.38 -50.83 -32.59
N LEU A 16 23.06 -50.78 -32.71
CA LEU A 16 22.29 -49.67 -32.15
C LEU A 16 23.00 -48.35 -32.45
N ILE A 17 22.80 -47.88 -33.67
CA ILE A 17 22.56 -46.46 -33.89
C ILE A 17 21.32 -46.14 -33.04
N THR A 18 21.50 -45.94 -31.73
CA THR A 18 20.60 -45.05 -31.00
C THR A 18 20.88 -43.69 -31.59
N ALA A 19 20.19 -43.39 -32.69
CA ALA A 19 19.78 -42.04 -32.93
C ALA A 19 19.09 -41.64 -31.63
N ALA A 20 19.79 -40.86 -30.80
CA ALA A 20 19.11 -39.95 -29.93
C ALA A 20 18.33 -39.05 -30.87
N VAL A 21 17.12 -39.50 -31.25
CA VAL A 21 16.08 -38.61 -31.70
C VAL A 21 15.93 -37.72 -30.49
N ALA A 22 16.55 -36.54 -30.54
CA ALA A 22 16.22 -35.48 -29.62
C ALA A 22 14.72 -35.34 -29.78
N GLN A 23 13.96 -35.88 -28.83
CA GLN A 23 12.52 -35.75 -28.80
C GLN A 23 12.30 -34.24 -28.87
N GLN A 24 11.74 -33.78 -29.99
CA GLN A 24 11.32 -32.40 -30.07
C GLN A 24 10.39 -32.20 -28.89
N PRO A 25 10.64 -31.17 -28.06
CA PRO A 25 9.75 -30.92 -26.93
C PRO A 25 8.33 -30.75 -27.46
N ASP A 26 7.36 -31.34 -26.76
CA ASP A 26 5.93 -31.31 -27.11
C ASP A 26 5.48 -29.89 -27.48
N ILE A 27 6.01 -28.90 -26.77
CA ILE A 27 5.88 -27.48 -27.10
C ILE A 27 7.26 -26.87 -27.31
N SER A 28 7.48 -26.21 -28.44
CA SER A 28 8.70 -25.45 -28.72
C SER A 28 8.44 -23.95 -28.68
N ILE A 29 9.40 -23.19 -28.15
CA ILE A 29 9.29 -21.76 -27.89
C ILE A 29 10.39 -21.04 -28.65
N GLY A 30 10.01 -20.06 -29.46
CA GLY A 30 10.93 -19.20 -30.19
C GLY A 30 11.60 -18.16 -29.30
N ASN A 31 12.52 -17.39 -29.87
CA ASN A 31 13.20 -16.32 -29.15
C ASN A 31 12.18 -15.27 -28.68
N ILE A 32 12.28 -14.90 -27.40
CA ILE A 32 11.47 -13.84 -26.81
C ILE A 32 12.08 -12.49 -27.16
N ASP A 33 11.34 -11.72 -27.94
CA ASP A 33 11.64 -10.31 -28.21
C ASP A 33 10.77 -9.42 -27.32
N ILE A 34 11.41 -8.41 -26.72
CA ILE A 34 10.72 -7.35 -25.97
C ILE A 34 11.28 -6.03 -26.48
N HIS A 35 10.46 -5.33 -27.26
CA HIS A 35 10.84 -4.05 -27.83
C HIS A 35 10.98 -3.00 -26.71
N ASN A 36 12.23 -2.75 -26.31
CA ASN A 36 12.66 -1.71 -25.39
C ASN A 36 11.99 -1.75 -24.00
N LEU A 37 12.57 -2.53 -23.09
CA LEU A 37 12.13 -2.67 -21.68
C LEU A 37 12.26 -1.36 -20.88
N LYS A 38 11.26 -0.48 -21.06
CA LYS A 38 11.09 0.78 -20.31
C LYS A 38 10.08 0.61 -19.16
N TRP A 39 9.67 1.70 -18.52
CA TRP A 39 8.49 1.70 -17.65
C TRP A 39 7.18 1.63 -18.44
N GLY A 40 6.12 1.13 -17.80
CA GLY A 40 4.78 1.11 -18.36
C GLY A 40 4.38 -0.20 -19.03
N LYS A 41 3.27 -0.14 -19.78
CA LYS A 41 2.64 -1.29 -20.44
C LYS A 41 3.36 -1.59 -21.75
N GLN A 42 3.83 -2.82 -21.88
CA GLN A 42 4.57 -3.32 -23.04
C GLN A 42 4.07 -4.71 -23.41
N ARG A 43 4.62 -5.28 -24.48
CA ARG A 43 4.36 -6.65 -24.89
C ARG A 43 5.68 -7.35 -25.23
N ALA A 44 5.82 -8.61 -24.83
CA ALA A 44 6.76 -9.49 -25.50
C ALA A 44 6.13 -10.04 -26.77
N SER A 45 6.95 -10.54 -27.68
CA SER A 45 6.50 -11.27 -28.87
C SER A 45 7.41 -12.48 -29.08
N PHE A 46 6.80 -13.65 -29.27
CA PHE A 46 7.49 -14.88 -29.63
C PHE A 46 6.52 -15.91 -30.18
N THR A 47 7.07 -16.87 -30.92
CA THR A 47 6.31 -18.01 -31.46
C THR A 47 6.29 -19.15 -30.46
N VAL A 48 5.14 -19.82 -30.34
CA VAL A 48 5.01 -21.11 -29.67
C VAL A 48 4.45 -22.10 -30.67
N THR A 49 5.07 -23.27 -30.77
CA THR A 49 4.64 -24.35 -31.67
C THR A 49 4.26 -25.56 -30.85
N ASN A 50 3.07 -26.09 -31.11
CA ASN A 50 2.63 -27.38 -30.61
C ASN A 50 3.09 -28.48 -31.57
N ASN A 51 3.99 -29.36 -31.12
CA ASN A 51 4.54 -30.46 -31.91
C ASN A 51 3.81 -31.79 -31.67
N THR A 52 2.68 -31.77 -30.95
CA THR A 52 1.89 -32.97 -30.64
C THR A 52 0.57 -33.04 -31.42
N ASP A 53 -0.07 -34.21 -31.38
CA ASP A 53 -1.40 -34.46 -31.92
C ASP A 53 -2.53 -34.01 -30.96
N TRP A 54 -2.18 -33.47 -29.79
CA TRP A 54 -3.13 -33.08 -28.76
C TRP A 54 -3.27 -31.57 -28.67
N PHE A 55 -4.41 -31.13 -28.20
CA PHE A 55 -4.66 -29.72 -27.93
C PHE A 55 -3.98 -29.31 -26.61
N HIS A 56 -3.37 -28.12 -26.57
CA HIS A 56 -2.72 -27.58 -25.38
C HIS A 56 -3.26 -26.20 -24.98
N TRP A 57 -3.37 -25.96 -23.67
CA TRP A 57 -3.57 -24.62 -23.12
C TRP A 57 -2.25 -24.11 -22.54
N VAL A 58 -1.62 -23.18 -23.25
CA VAL A 58 -0.40 -22.53 -22.75
C VAL A 58 -0.78 -21.30 -21.94
N THR A 59 -0.46 -21.35 -20.65
CA THR A 59 -0.53 -20.18 -19.77
C THR A 59 0.82 -19.48 -19.72
N VAL A 60 0.83 -18.21 -20.07
CA VAL A 60 1.99 -17.32 -19.91
C VAL A 60 1.82 -16.50 -18.65
N LEU A 61 2.79 -16.60 -17.75
CA LEU A 61 2.92 -15.77 -16.56
C LEU A 61 4.07 -14.77 -16.78
N THR A 62 3.78 -13.48 -16.67
CA THR A 62 4.81 -12.44 -16.56
C THR A 62 4.86 -11.98 -15.13
N ASP A 63 6.00 -12.20 -14.47
CA ASP A 63 6.25 -11.82 -13.09
C ASP A 63 7.37 -10.77 -13.04
N ILE A 64 7.11 -9.62 -12.44
CA ILE A 64 8.05 -8.52 -12.32
C ILE A 64 8.21 -8.14 -10.87
N THR A 65 9.40 -8.38 -10.33
CA THR A 65 9.80 -7.97 -8.98
C THR A 65 10.83 -6.84 -9.06
N PHE A 66 10.63 -5.80 -8.24
CA PHE A 66 11.59 -4.71 -8.11
C PHE A 66 12.35 -4.79 -6.78
N GLU A 67 13.62 -4.45 -6.85
CA GLU A 67 14.47 -4.09 -5.72
C GLU A 67 14.83 -2.60 -5.89
N GLY A 68 13.99 -1.73 -5.34
CA GLY A 68 14.13 -0.29 -5.41
C GLY A 68 14.86 0.33 -4.21
N THR A 69 14.85 1.66 -4.11
CA THR A 69 15.51 2.36 -3.00
C THR A 69 14.73 2.18 -1.70
N TYR A 70 13.39 2.28 -1.77
CA TYR A 70 12.51 2.05 -0.63
C TYR A 70 11.13 1.50 -0.98
N LEU A 71 10.77 1.40 -2.26
CA LEU A 71 9.56 0.73 -2.75
C LEU A 71 9.95 -0.44 -3.65
N ASN A 72 9.26 -1.56 -3.50
CA ASN A 72 9.53 -2.82 -4.19
C ASN A 72 8.25 -3.34 -4.83
N PRO A 73 7.71 -2.65 -5.86
CA PRO A 73 6.48 -3.07 -6.50
C PRO A 73 6.63 -4.46 -7.14
N HIS A 74 5.54 -5.22 -7.07
CA HIS A 74 5.41 -6.53 -7.68
C HIS A 74 4.24 -6.54 -8.67
N ARG A 75 4.45 -7.06 -9.87
CA ARG A 75 3.40 -7.19 -10.89
C ARG A 75 3.39 -8.59 -11.46
N VAL A 76 2.23 -9.21 -11.43
CA VAL A 76 1.97 -10.47 -12.10
C VAL A 76 0.88 -10.27 -13.14
N ALA A 77 1.08 -10.81 -14.35
CA ALA A 77 0.03 -10.92 -15.34
C ALA A 77 -0.01 -12.35 -15.89
N ARG A 78 -1.22 -12.91 -15.98
CA ARG A 78 -1.50 -14.25 -16.49
C ARG A 78 -2.32 -14.14 -17.76
N GLN A 79 -1.90 -14.82 -18.82
CA GLN A 79 -2.63 -14.88 -20.09
C GLN A 79 -2.61 -16.30 -20.64
N HIS A 80 -3.70 -16.69 -21.28
CA HIS A 80 -3.90 -18.04 -21.80
C HIS A 80 -3.98 -18.02 -23.31
N TYR A 81 -3.40 -19.04 -23.93
CA TYR A 81 -3.40 -19.24 -25.36
C TYR A 81 -3.73 -20.70 -25.65
N ALA A 82 -4.78 -20.90 -26.45
CA ALA A 82 -5.07 -22.18 -27.07
C ALA A 82 -4.06 -22.45 -28.18
N LEU A 83 -3.56 -23.68 -28.25
CA LEU A 83 -2.73 -24.17 -29.35
C LEU A 83 -3.32 -25.47 -29.89
N ASP A 84 -3.77 -25.42 -31.14
CA ASP A 84 -4.24 -26.62 -31.84
C ASP A 84 -3.07 -27.56 -32.18
N PRO A 85 -3.32 -28.86 -32.42
CA PRO A 85 -2.30 -29.81 -32.88
C PRO A 85 -1.53 -29.30 -34.10
N GLY A 86 -0.20 -29.30 -34.02
CA GLY A 86 0.68 -28.81 -35.10
C GLY A 86 0.70 -27.29 -35.32
N GLU A 87 -0.05 -26.50 -34.54
CA GLU A 87 -0.13 -25.05 -34.72
C GLU A 87 1.17 -24.37 -34.30
N THR A 88 1.63 -23.40 -35.11
CA THR A 88 2.58 -22.37 -34.68
C THR A 88 1.87 -21.04 -34.53
N ARG A 89 1.91 -20.47 -33.32
CA ARG A 89 1.22 -19.24 -32.98
C ARG A 89 2.18 -18.21 -32.41
N THR A 90 2.11 -16.98 -32.91
CA THR A 90 2.77 -15.85 -32.25
C THR A 90 1.92 -15.37 -31.08
N ILE A 91 2.49 -15.41 -29.88
CA ILE A 91 1.85 -14.94 -28.66
C ILE A 91 2.45 -13.61 -28.22
N ASN A 92 1.61 -12.77 -27.63
CA ASN A 92 1.98 -11.39 -27.30
C ASN A 92 1.60 -11.06 -25.84
N PRO A 93 2.29 -11.66 -24.85
CA PRO A 93 1.95 -11.42 -23.46
C PRO A 93 2.27 -9.97 -23.05
N LYS A 94 1.41 -9.41 -22.21
CA LYS A 94 1.53 -8.08 -21.63
C LYS A 94 2.59 -8.11 -20.54
N ILE A 95 3.46 -7.12 -20.57
CA ILE A 95 4.42 -6.83 -19.51
C ILE A 95 4.04 -5.48 -18.93
N ILE A 96 3.94 -5.36 -17.60
CA ILE A 96 3.60 -4.11 -16.93
C ILE A 96 4.75 -3.77 -16.00
N VAL A 97 5.72 -2.98 -16.47
CA VAL A 97 6.88 -2.57 -15.68
C VAL A 97 6.49 -1.37 -14.81
N PRO A 98 6.42 -1.50 -13.46
CA PRO A 98 6.19 -0.36 -12.57
C PRO A 98 7.24 0.74 -12.77
N PRO A 99 6.85 2.01 -12.66
CA PRO A 99 7.78 3.12 -12.81
C PRO A 99 8.55 3.38 -11.51
N ASN A 100 9.59 2.56 -11.31
CA ASN A 100 10.39 2.53 -10.10
C ASN A 100 11.87 2.55 -10.46
N TYR A 101 12.70 3.17 -9.63
CA TYR A 101 14.15 3.12 -9.80
C TYR A 101 14.73 1.90 -9.08
N GLY A 102 15.94 1.49 -9.45
CA GLY A 102 16.61 0.32 -8.89
C GLY A 102 16.72 -0.84 -9.89
N LYS A 103 16.73 -2.07 -9.37
CA LYS A 103 16.82 -3.29 -10.19
C LYS A 103 15.44 -3.90 -10.35
N ALA A 104 15.16 -4.45 -11.53
CA ALA A 104 13.97 -5.27 -11.74
C ALA A 104 14.35 -6.62 -12.34
N LEU A 105 13.64 -7.65 -11.89
CA LEU A 105 13.68 -8.98 -12.49
C LEU A 105 12.33 -9.24 -13.14
N VAL A 106 12.33 -9.31 -14.47
CA VAL A 106 11.17 -9.73 -15.26
C VAL A 106 11.35 -11.20 -15.58
N LYS A 107 10.40 -12.05 -15.22
CA LYS A 107 10.34 -13.46 -15.61
C LYS A 107 9.17 -13.66 -16.55
N ILE A 108 9.42 -14.32 -17.68
CA ILE A 108 8.37 -14.85 -18.54
C ILE A 108 8.41 -16.36 -18.40
N GLN A 109 7.32 -16.92 -17.90
CA GLN A 109 7.16 -18.34 -17.64
C GLN A 109 5.99 -18.88 -18.44
N LEU A 110 6.17 -20.06 -19.03
CA LEU A 110 5.11 -20.76 -19.75
C LEU A 110 4.79 -22.07 -19.04
N TYR A 111 3.50 -22.34 -18.93
CA TYR A 111 2.96 -23.54 -18.33
C TYR A 111 2.00 -24.20 -19.30
N ASP A 112 2.07 -25.52 -19.43
CA ASP A 112 1.04 -26.31 -20.07
C ASP A 112 0.00 -26.69 -19.01
N VAL A 113 -1.25 -26.28 -19.19
CA VAL A 113 -2.32 -26.56 -18.23
C VAL A 113 -3.45 -27.32 -18.89
N LEU A 114 -4.23 -28.06 -18.10
CA LEU A 114 -5.41 -28.75 -18.61
C LEU A 114 -6.61 -27.80 -18.63
N ASP A 115 -6.75 -26.99 -17.57
CA ASP A 115 -7.75 -25.94 -17.43
C ASP A 115 -7.07 -24.58 -17.17
N THR A 116 -7.59 -23.53 -17.78
CA THR A 116 -7.16 -22.14 -17.53
C THR A 116 -7.38 -21.68 -16.08
N LEU A 117 -8.21 -22.38 -15.31
CA LEU A 117 -8.43 -22.15 -13.89
C LEU A 117 -7.44 -22.89 -12.98
N ASP A 118 -6.60 -23.78 -13.53
CA ASP A 118 -5.65 -24.55 -12.75
C ASP A 118 -4.64 -23.66 -12.02
N GLU A 119 -4.17 -24.14 -10.87
CA GLU A 119 -3.01 -23.59 -10.19
C GLU A 119 -1.75 -23.84 -11.03
N LEU A 120 -0.87 -22.85 -11.10
CA LEU A 120 0.38 -22.96 -11.84
C LEU A 120 1.44 -23.64 -10.98
N ILE A 121 1.56 -24.96 -11.14
CA ILE A 121 2.54 -25.78 -10.40
C ILE A 121 3.87 -25.92 -11.18
N PRO A 122 5.02 -26.06 -10.49
CA PRO A 122 6.33 -26.18 -11.13
C PRO A 122 6.45 -27.30 -12.16
N GLU A 123 5.75 -28.41 -11.95
CA GLU A 123 5.75 -29.60 -12.80
C GLU A 123 5.17 -29.32 -14.20
N ASN A 124 4.24 -28.37 -14.29
CA ASN A 124 3.60 -27.96 -15.53
C ASN A 124 4.40 -26.89 -16.30
N LYS A 125 5.53 -26.42 -15.74
CA LYS A 125 6.33 -25.35 -16.33
C LYS A 125 7.15 -25.87 -17.50
N LEU A 126 6.85 -25.36 -18.68
CA LEU A 126 7.57 -25.67 -19.92
C LEU A 126 8.85 -24.86 -20.05
N PHE A 127 8.82 -23.61 -19.58
CA PHE A 127 9.86 -22.64 -19.88
C PHE A 127 9.89 -21.49 -18.87
N GLU A 128 11.08 -20.93 -18.68
CA GLU A 128 11.31 -19.70 -17.92
C GLU A 128 12.47 -18.92 -18.53
N GLN A 129 12.26 -17.63 -18.80
CA GLN A 129 13.33 -16.72 -19.19
C GLN A 129 13.33 -15.48 -18.29
N PRO A 130 14.43 -15.24 -17.55
CA PRO A 130 14.62 -14.02 -16.78
C PRO A 130 15.26 -12.90 -17.62
N PHE A 131 14.82 -11.67 -17.37
CA PHE A 131 15.41 -10.43 -17.88
C PHE A 131 15.74 -9.53 -16.69
N GLN A 132 17.00 -9.12 -16.59
CA GLN A 132 17.46 -8.19 -15.55
C GLN A 132 17.49 -6.77 -16.09
N LEU A 133 16.83 -5.86 -15.39
CA LEU A 133 16.74 -4.45 -15.75
C LEU A 133 17.31 -3.60 -14.63
N ARG A 134 17.81 -2.42 -15.01
CA ARG A 134 18.26 -1.41 -14.05
C ARG A 134 17.81 -0.04 -14.49
N PHE A 135 16.99 0.60 -13.68
CA PHE A 135 16.51 1.96 -13.87
C PHE A 135 17.29 2.87 -12.93
N LYS A 136 18.05 3.81 -13.49
CA LYS A 136 18.82 4.77 -12.70
C LYS A 136 18.14 6.14 -12.76
N PRO A 137 18.02 6.85 -11.64
CA PRO A 137 17.57 8.23 -11.68
C PRO A 137 18.64 9.09 -12.35
N THR A 138 18.19 10.07 -13.12
CA THR A 138 19.04 11.13 -13.69
C THR A 138 19.40 12.15 -12.62
N ASP A 139 20.39 13.00 -12.91
CA ASP A 139 20.77 14.10 -12.02
C ASP A 139 19.61 15.11 -11.82
N GLU A 140 18.72 15.25 -12.80
CA GLU A 140 17.55 16.13 -12.72
C GLU A 140 16.45 15.56 -11.81
N VAL A 141 16.32 14.24 -11.73
CA VAL A 141 15.37 13.57 -10.85
C VAL A 141 15.92 13.45 -9.42
N TRP A 142 17.23 13.32 -9.27
CA TRP A 142 17.86 13.05 -7.98
C TRP A 142 17.40 13.94 -6.83
N PRO A 143 17.24 15.27 -7.00
CA PRO A 143 16.72 16.17 -5.98
C PRO A 143 15.37 15.73 -5.36
N TYR A 144 14.48 15.12 -6.15
CA TYR A 144 13.17 14.67 -5.71
C TYR A 144 13.20 13.35 -4.91
N LEU A 145 14.27 12.57 -5.08
CA LEU A 145 14.45 11.27 -4.40
C LEU A 145 15.36 11.37 -3.17
N LYS A 146 15.99 12.53 -2.91
CA LYS A 146 16.84 12.76 -1.72
C LYS A 146 16.10 12.45 -0.43
N GLU A 147 14.83 12.86 -0.39
CA GLU A 147 13.95 12.67 0.75
C GLU A 147 12.90 11.62 0.38
N ARG A 148 12.75 10.58 1.20
CA ARG A 148 11.66 9.62 1.01
C ARG A 148 10.33 10.36 1.08
N VAL A 149 9.50 10.19 0.06
CA VAL A 149 8.13 10.70 0.05
C VAL A 149 7.22 9.65 0.67
N THR A 150 6.35 10.09 1.57
CA THR A 150 5.31 9.25 2.19
C THR A 150 3.94 9.75 1.79
N VAL A 151 3.01 8.81 1.59
CA VAL A 151 1.59 9.08 1.32
C VAL A 151 0.75 8.49 2.48
N PRO A 152 -0.58 8.71 2.55
CA PRO A 152 -1.39 8.09 3.59
C PRO A 152 -1.22 6.58 3.67
N PRO A 153 -1.41 5.98 4.86
CA PRO A 153 -1.34 4.54 5.00
C PRO A 153 -2.33 3.81 4.08
N MET A 154 -1.98 2.58 3.69
CA MET A 154 -2.73 1.71 2.77
C MET A 154 -2.86 2.20 1.32
N VAL A 155 -2.47 3.45 1.02
CA VAL A 155 -2.45 3.96 -0.36
C VAL A 155 -1.31 3.33 -1.17
N GLU A 156 -0.16 3.11 -0.53
CA GLU A 156 1.02 2.43 -1.10
C GLU A 156 0.78 0.95 -1.43
N ASN A 157 -0.29 0.33 -0.91
CA ASN A 157 -0.64 -1.05 -1.29
C ASN A 157 -1.22 -1.14 -2.71
N GLY A 158 -1.74 -0.01 -3.21
CA GLY A 158 -2.35 0.06 -4.53
C GLY A 158 -1.33 0.36 -5.64
N PRO A 159 -1.56 -0.12 -6.87
CA PRO A 159 -0.61 0.00 -7.98
C PRO A 159 -0.33 1.42 -8.48
N ARG A 160 -1.01 2.44 -7.91
CA ARG A 160 -0.83 3.86 -8.25
C ARG A 160 0.24 4.52 -7.41
N PHE A 161 0.52 4.04 -6.21
CA PHE A 161 1.46 4.66 -5.26
C PHE A 161 2.43 3.63 -4.67
N ASP A 162 2.54 2.44 -5.23
CA ASP A 162 3.53 1.45 -4.81
C ASP A 162 4.88 1.59 -5.53
N ASN A 163 5.10 2.74 -6.18
CA ASN A 163 6.26 3.02 -7.02
C ASN A 163 6.78 4.44 -6.81
N GLU A 164 8.09 4.63 -6.96
CA GLU A 164 8.77 5.89 -6.67
C GLU A 164 8.38 7.03 -7.62
N PHE A 165 8.10 6.75 -8.90
CA PHE A 165 7.70 7.80 -9.84
C PHE A 165 6.41 8.51 -9.41
N SER A 166 5.40 7.75 -8.96
CA SER A 166 4.12 8.33 -8.54
C SER A 166 4.22 9.09 -7.20
N HIS A 167 5.26 8.84 -6.43
CA HIS A 167 5.58 9.59 -5.20
C HIS A 167 6.21 10.96 -5.50
N ILE A 168 7.09 11.04 -6.50
CA ILE A 168 7.80 12.28 -6.85
C ILE A 168 7.05 13.13 -7.88
N LEU A 169 6.19 12.52 -8.70
CA LEU A 169 5.39 13.22 -9.71
C LEU A 169 4.60 14.41 -9.14
N PRO A 170 3.93 14.31 -7.97
CA PRO A 170 3.25 15.46 -7.37
C PRO A 170 4.17 16.65 -7.06
N PHE A 171 5.43 16.41 -6.69
CA PHE A 171 6.41 17.46 -6.43
C PHE A 171 6.86 18.12 -7.73
N MET A 172 7.11 17.34 -8.79
CA MET A 172 7.42 17.88 -10.12
C MET A 172 6.29 18.75 -10.66
N LEU A 173 5.03 18.31 -10.47
CA LEU A 173 3.85 19.10 -10.85
C LEU A 173 3.73 20.38 -10.01
N GLN A 174 4.03 20.33 -8.71
CA GLN A 174 4.04 21.52 -7.85
C GLN A 174 5.10 22.54 -8.31
N ASP A 175 6.25 22.06 -8.77
CA ASP A 175 7.32 22.90 -9.32
C ASP A 175 7.01 23.43 -10.73
N GLY A 176 5.82 23.13 -11.27
CA GLY A 176 5.35 23.62 -12.56
C GLY A 176 5.89 22.86 -13.76
N LYS A 177 6.48 21.66 -13.57
CA LYS A 177 7.00 20.86 -14.67
C LYS A 177 5.89 20.37 -15.59
N THR A 178 6.10 20.53 -16.89
CA THR A 178 5.22 20.02 -17.94
C THR A 178 5.42 18.52 -18.16
N VAL A 179 4.47 17.87 -18.83
CA VAL A 179 4.55 16.46 -19.22
C VAL A 179 5.82 16.16 -20.01
N SER A 180 6.21 17.04 -20.93
CA SER A 180 7.41 16.88 -21.74
C SER A 180 8.70 16.99 -20.93
N GLU A 181 8.76 17.94 -19.98
CA GLU A 181 9.90 18.07 -19.07
C GLU A 181 10.01 16.85 -18.16
N ILE A 182 8.91 16.40 -17.56
CA ILE A 182 8.89 15.20 -16.70
C ILE A 182 9.36 13.98 -17.49
N ALA A 183 8.88 13.82 -18.74
CA ALA A 183 9.28 12.72 -19.60
C ALA A 183 10.78 12.74 -19.90
N ALA A 184 11.34 13.92 -20.22
CA ALA A 184 12.77 14.10 -20.45
C ALA A 184 13.61 13.81 -19.20
N MET A 185 13.23 14.39 -18.05
CA MET A 185 13.90 14.20 -16.76
C MET A 185 13.96 12.73 -16.37
N THR A 186 12.90 11.96 -16.65
CA THR A 186 12.77 10.56 -16.26
C THR A 186 13.13 9.56 -17.36
N GLU A 187 13.69 10.02 -18.48
CA GLU A 187 14.07 9.22 -19.65
C GLU A 187 12.94 8.29 -20.17
N THR A 188 11.70 8.77 -20.09
CA THR A 188 10.49 8.04 -20.50
C THR A 188 9.74 8.77 -21.62
N ASP A 189 8.69 8.14 -22.13
CA ASP A 189 7.87 8.69 -23.20
C ASP A 189 6.75 9.57 -22.63
N THR A 190 6.38 10.65 -23.31
CA THR A 190 5.32 11.57 -22.86
C THR A 190 3.97 10.87 -22.70
N LEU A 191 3.68 9.88 -23.54
CA LEU A 191 2.49 9.05 -23.44
C LEU A 191 2.43 8.28 -22.11
N PHE A 192 3.57 7.79 -21.62
CA PHE A 192 3.64 7.11 -20.34
C PHE A 192 3.29 8.07 -19.19
N VAL A 193 3.87 9.27 -19.18
CA VAL A 193 3.55 10.30 -18.16
C VAL A 193 2.07 10.65 -18.20
N MET A 194 1.50 10.83 -19.40
CA MET A 194 0.07 11.08 -19.58
C MET A 194 -0.80 9.94 -19.04
N ASP A 195 -0.43 8.69 -19.29
CA ASP A 195 -1.16 7.52 -18.78
C ASP A 195 -1.21 7.52 -17.23
N VAL A 196 -0.08 7.79 -16.58
CA VAL A 196 -0.01 7.90 -15.11
C VAL A 196 -0.88 9.05 -14.60
N LEU A 197 -0.80 10.23 -15.22
CA LEU A 197 -1.65 11.38 -14.86
C LEU A 197 -3.14 11.02 -15.01
N GLN A 198 -3.52 10.33 -16.08
CA GLN A 198 -4.90 9.90 -16.29
C GLN A 198 -5.36 8.85 -15.27
N ASP A 199 -4.48 7.95 -14.83
CA ASP A 199 -4.76 7.01 -13.74
C ASP A 199 -5.01 7.74 -12.41
N LEU A 200 -4.24 8.80 -12.11
CA LEU A 200 -4.42 9.64 -10.92
C LEU A 200 -5.64 10.57 -11.00
N ILE A 201 -6.00 11.06 -12.19
CA ILE A 201 -7.23 11.84 -12.42
C ILE A 201 -8.46 10.95 -12.22
N ARG A 202 -8.47 9.75 -12.81
CA ARG A 202 -9.58 8.77 -12.62
C ARG A 202 -9.77 8.39 -11.14
N GLY A 203 -8.68 8.46 -10.40
CA GLY A 203 -8.66 8.26 -8.97
C GLY A 203 -9.09 9.42 -8.09
N LYS A 204 -9.24 10.60 -8.68
CA LYS A 204 -9.51 11.87 -7.98
C LYS A 204 -8.35 12.35 -7.11
N GLU A 205 -7.12 11.86 -7.34
CA GLU A 205 -5.93 12.40 -6.69
C GLU A 205 -5.41 13.65 -7.44
N LEU A 206 -5.62 13.72 -8.75
CA LEU A 206 -5.41 14.92 -9.56
C LEU A 206 -6.75 15.46 -10.08
N ILE A 207 -6.79 16.77 -10.30
CA ILE A 207 -7.95 17.47 -10.85
C ILE A 207 -7.59 17.97 -12.24
N GLN A 208 -8.41 17.63 -13.23
CA GLN A 208 -8.33 18.16 -14.57
C GLN A 208 -9.42 19.21 -14.76
N ASP A 209 -9.03 20.42 -15.15
CA ASP A 209 -9.94 21.51 -15.50
C ASP A 209 -9.51 22.18 -16.82
N SER A 210 -10.15 23.29 -17.19
CA SER A 210 -9.88 24.00 -18.44
C SER A 210 -8.47 24.61 -18.52
N ILE A 211 -7.79 24.76 -17.38
CA ILE A 211 -6.45 25.36 -17.28
C ILE A 211 -5.38 24.26 -17.37
N GLY A 212 -5.69 23.04 -16.95
CA GLY A 212 -4.83 21.87 -17.12
C GLY A 212 -5.02 20.83 -16.03
N VAL A 213 -3.94 20.12 -15.71
CA VAL A 213 -3.88 19.16 -14.61
C VAL A 213 -3.27 19.84 -13.39
N ARG A 214 -3.95 19.76 -12.25
CA ARG A 214 -3.47 20.30 -10.98
C ARG A 214 -3.61 19.28 -9.84
N LEU A 215 -2.85 19.51 -8.79
CA LEU A 215 -2.88 18.68 -7.58
C LEU A 215 -4.26 18.76 -6.90
N GLY A 216 -4.84 17.60 -6.59
CA GLY A 216 -6.07 17.48 -5.80
C GLY A 216 -5.82 17.40 -4.29
N PHE A 217 -4.56 17.28 -3.87
CA PHE A 217 -4.16 17.08 -2.49
C PHE A 217 -2.86 17.85 -2.14
N PRO A 218 -2.56 18.06 -0.85
CA PRO A 218 -1.37 18.77 -0.41
C PRO A 218 -0.08 17.98 -0.66
N VAL A 219 0.84 18.59 -1.38
CA VAL A 219 2.25 18.19 -1.47
C VAL A 219 3.06 19.05 -0.50
N ILE A 220 3.75 18.41 0.45
CA ILE A 220 4.37 19.01 1.62
C ILE A 220 5.89 18.79 1.50
N THR A 221 6.63 19.87 1.28
CA THR A 221 8.08 19.82 1.14
C THR A 221 8.75 19.46 2.48
N HIS A 222 10.01 19.00 2.42
CA HIS A 222 10.76 18.66 3.63
C HIS A 222 10.84 19.85 4.59
N GLU A 223 11.10 21.06 4.08
CA GLU A 223 11.16 22.28 4.89
C GLU A 223 9.82 22.61 5.56
N GLU A 224 8.71 22.50 4.83
CA GLU A 224 7.37 22.71 5.37
C GLU A 224 7.07 21.67 6.46
N ALA A 225 7.37 20.40 6.19
CA ALA A 225 7.16 19.31 7.12
C ALA A 225 7.99 19.47 8.41
N MET A 226 9.23 19.94 8.30
CA MET A 226 10.10 20.24 9.44
C MET A 226 9.55 21.41 10.28
N ALA A 227 9.05 22.47 9.65
CA ALA A 227 8.42 23.59 10.36
C ALA A 227 7.13 23.15 11.07
N ALA A 228 6.28 22.38 10.39
CA ALA A 228 5.06 21.82 10.97
C ALA A 228 5.37 20.84 12.12
N LYS A 229 6.43 20.04 12.03
CA LYS A 229 6.88 19.18 13.14
C LYS A 229 7.19 19.97 14.41
N GLN A 230 7.70 21.19 14.31
CA GLN A 230 7.90 22.04 15.50
C GLN A 230 6.57 22.48 16.14
N ILE A 231 5.56 22.76 15.31
CA ILE A 231 4.19 23.04 15.79
C ILE A 231 3.62 21.78 16.46
N ALA A 232 3.81 20.60 15.86
CA ALA A 232 3.38 19.33 16.43
C ALA A 232 4.05 19.05 17.78
N ASN A 233 5.36 19.29 17.91
CA ASN A 233 6.08 19.12 19.17
C ASN A 233 5.53 20.01 20.28
N ARG A 234 5.31 21.30 20.02
CA ARG A 234 4.70 22.22 21.01
C ARG A 234 3.30 21.77 21.41
N LEU A 235 2.51 21.32 20.44
CA LEU A 235 1.17 20.80 20.72
C LEU A 235 1.25 19.54 21.58
N VAL A 236 2.12 18.58 21.26
CA VAL A 236 2.36 17.36 22.06
C VAL A 236 2.75 17.72 23.50
N ASP A 237 3.72 18.64 23.66
CA ASP A 237 4.20 19.09 24.96
C ASP A 237 3.12 19.77 25.80
N THR A 238 2.12 20.36 25.14
CA THR A 238 0.96 20.97 25.79
C THR A 238 -0.13 19.94 26.10
N LEU A 239 -0.47 19.06 25.16
CA LEU A 239 -1.59 18.13 25.31
C LEU A 239 -1.29 16.98 26.27
N VAL A 240 -0.05 16.48 26.31
CA VAL A 240 0.32 15.35 27.18
C VAL A 240 0.08 15.66 28.67
N PRO A 241 0.54 16.80 29.23
CA PRO A 241 0.22 17.17 30.61
C PRO A 241 -1.28 17.39 30.85
N LEU A 242 -2.00 17.99 29.90
CA LEU A 242 -3.45 18.24 30.03
C LEU A 242 -4.24 16.93 30.10
N ILE A 243 -3.97 16.00 29.17
CA ILE A 243 -4.60 14.68 29.15
C ILE A 243 -4.29 13.95 30.47
N THR A 244 -3.02 13.90 30.86
CA THR A 244 -2.57 13.23 32.11
C THR A 244 -3.31 13.78 33.33
N ARG A 245 -3.38 15.11 33.45
CA ARG A 245 -4.08 15.80 34.54
C ARG A 245 -5.57 15.50 34.54
N ASN A 246 -6.18 15.38 33.37
CA ASN A 246 -7.62 15.17 33.24
C ASN A 246 -8.05 13.71 33.48
N LEU A 247 -7.12 12.75 33.53
CA LEU A 247 -7.42 11.34 33.85
C LEU A 247 -8.10 11.13 35.20
N LYS A 248 -7.92 12.05 36.16
CA LYS A 248 -8.66 11.98 37.44
C LYS A 248 -10.16 12.22 37.26
N TYR A 249 -10.56 13.08 36.33
CA TYR A 249 -11.97 13.33 36.03
C TYR A 249 -12.57 12.16 35.24
N TYR A 250 -11.76 11.55 34.37
CA TYR A 250 -12.09 10.31 33.69
C TYR A 250 -12.38 9.18 34.69
N GLN A 251 -11.46 8.95 35.62
CA GLN A 251 -11.64 7.93 36.65
C GLN A 251 -12.90 8.17 37.49
N ALA A 252 -13.13 9.40 37.97
CA ALA A 252 -14.33 9.74 38.71
C ALA A 252 -15.64 9.51 37.90
N THR A 253 -15.58 9.73 36.59
CA THR A 253 -16.70 9.44 35.69
C THR A 253 -16.96 7.93 35.59
N LEU A 254 -15.91 7.12 35.43
CA LEU A 254 -16.04 5.66 35.43
C LEU A 254 -16.59 5.13 36.74
N ASP A 255 -16.07 5.61 37.87
CA ASP A 255 -16.53 5.19 39.20
C ASP A 255 -18.02 5.51 39.39
N SER A 256 -18.48 6.66 38.88
CA SER A 256 -19.89 7.04 38.89
C SER A 256 -20.75 6.16 37.98
N LEU A 257 -20.25 5.75 36.80
CA LEU A 257 -20.97 4.86 35.89
C LEU A 257 -21.10 3.44 36.45
N VAL A 258 -20.06 2.95 37.12
CA VAL A 258 -20.08 1.68 37.86
C VAL A 258 -21.08 1.75 39.02
N ALA A 259 -21.01 2.80 39.83
CA ALA A 259 -21.94 2.98 40.96
C ALA A 259 -23.41 3.09 40.53
N ALA A 260 -23.67 3.67 39.35
CA ALA A 260 -25.00 3.74 38.76
C ALA A 260 -25.48 2.43 38.09
N GLY A 261 -24.65 1.38 38.08
CA GLY A 261 -24.97 0.11 37.42
C GLY A 261 -24.97 0.17 35.89
N ALA A 262 -24.43 1.26 35.30
CA ALA A 262 -24.39 1.44 33.86
C ALA A 262 -23.27 0.62 33.20
N MET A 263 -22.24 0.24 33.95
CA MET A 263 -21.16 -0.65 33.51
C MET A 263 -20.68 -1.54 34.66
N SER A 264 -20.11 -2.69 34.33
CA SER A 264 -19.48 -3.58 35.31
C SER A 264 -18.12 -3.04 35.76
N ALA A 265 -17.76 -3.30 37.02
CA ALA A 265 -16.41 -3.08 37.54
C ALA A 265 -15.44 -4.20 37.13
N ASP A 266 -15.95 -5.36 36.71
CA ASP A 266 -15.13 -6.48 36.27
C ASP A 266 -14.60 -6.22 34.86
N THR A 267 -13.29 -6.07 34.73
CA THR A 267 -12.61 -5.88 33.44
C THR A 267 -12.70 -7.08 32.52
N ASN A 268 -13.15 -8.24 33.01
CA ASN A 268 -13.33 -9.47 32.22
C ASN A 268 -14.78 -9.69 31.79
N ASP A 269 -15.71 -8.79 32.13
CA ASP A 269 -17.08 -8.87 31.63
C ASP A 269 -17.14 -8.36 30.18
N PHE A 270 -16.80 -9.25 29.24
CA PHE A 270 -16.80 -8.99 27.80
C PHE A 270 -18.21 -8.78 27.21
N LEU A 271 -19.26 -9.19 27.91
CA LEU A 271 -20.64 -8.99 27.46
C LEU A 271 -21.10 -7.55 27.70
N ASN A 272 -20.51 -6.88 28.70
CA ASN A 272 -20.73 -5.47 28.97
C ASN A 272 -19.74 -4.60 28.17
N LYS A 273 -20.19 -4.04 27.04
CA LYS A 273 -19.39 -3.14 26.17
C LYS A 273 -18.84 -1.90 26.89
N GLY A 274 -19.29 -1.58 28.11
CA GLY A 274 -18.76 -0.52 28.95
C GLY A 274 -17.41 -0.86 29.59
N THR A 275 -17.07 -2.14 29.80
CA THR A 275 -15.83 -2.55 30.50
C THR A 275 -14.57 -2.21 29.72
N ALA A 276 -14.66 -2.12 28.39
CA ALA A 276 -13.58 -1.64 27.53
C ALA A 276 -13.09 -0.22 27.92
N LEU A 277 -13.95 0.61 28.53
CA LEU A 277 -13.59 1.94 29.05
C LEU A 277 -12.62 1.87 30.24
N LEU A 278 -12.52 0.73 30.94
CA LEU A 278 -11.55 0.56 32.03
C LEU A 278 -10.10 0.47 31.51
N HIS A 279 -9.91 0.27 30.20
CA HIS A 279 -8.59 0.20 29.57
C HIS A 279 -8.16 1.56 29.00
N ARG A 280 -7.20 2.22 29.67
CA ARG A 280 -6.72 3.56 29.29
C ARG A 280 -6.17 3.63 27.87
N TYR A 281 -5.42 2.61 27.43
CA TYR A 281 -4.74 2.64 26.13
C TYR A 281 -5.72 2.85 24.96
N PRO A 282 -6.70 1.96 24.69
CA PRO A 282 -7.63 2.15 23.57
C PRO A 282 -8.57 3.35 23.74
N VAL A 283 -8.86 3.76 24.98
CA VAL A 283 -9.64 4.96 25.26
C VAL A 283 -8.88 6.22 24.88
N ILE A 284 -7.61 6.33 25.27
CA ILE A 284 -6.81 7.51 24.94
C ILE A 284 -6.47 7.52 23.46
N THR A 285 -5.94 6.41 22.93
CA THR A 285 -5.47 6.36 21.53
C THR A 285 -6.64 6.38 20.54
N GLY A 286 -7.55 5.43 20.64
CA GLY A 286 -8.65 5.27 19.69
C GLY A 286 -9.78 6.30 19.88
N LEU A 287 -10.28 6.45 21.11
CA LEU A 287 -11.44 7.30 21.37
C LEU A 287 -11.08 8.78 21.48
N LEU A 288 -10.19 9.15 22.40
CA LEU A 288 -9.87 10.55 22.64
C LEU A 288 -9.06 11.15 21.48
N LEU A 289 -7.91 10.55 21.12
CA LEU A 289 -7.04 11.14 20.10
C LEU A 289 -7.61 11.03 18.70
N TRP A 290 -8.22 9.91 18.31
CA TRP A 290 -8.71 9.73 16.94
C TRP A 290 -10.20 10.04 16.77
N ALA A 291 -11.09 9.39 17.54
CA ALA A 291 -12.53 9.52 17.35
C ALA A 291 -13.10 10.88 17.75
N ASP A 292 -12.53 11.54 18.76
CA ASP A 292 -12.98 12.87 19.22
C ASP A 292 -12.06 14.01 18.77
N LEU A 293 -10.87 14.15 19.36
CA LEU A 293 -9.98 15.29 19.08
C LEU A 293 -9.53 15.30 17.62
N GLY A 294 -9.18 14.13 17.08
CA GLY A 294 -8.81 13.97 15.67
C GLY A 294 -9.94 14.30 14.72
N GLN A 295 -11.17 13.89 15.02
CA GLN A 295 -12.35 14.26 14.26
C GLN A 295 -12.49 15.79 14.18
N ARG A 296 -12.38 16.49 15.32
CA ARG A 296 -12.52 17.96 15.38
C ARG A 296 -11.35 18.70 14.72
N PHE A 297 -10.14 18.13 14.78
CA PHE A 297 -8.96 18.72 14.16
C PHE A 297 -8.99 18.57 12.64
N ILE A 298 -9.28 17.36 12.16
CA ILE A 298 -9.21 16.99 10.75
C ILE A 298 -10.43 17.47 9.97
N ARG A 299 -11.64 17.25 10.51
CA ARG A 299 -12.89 17.60 9.82
C ARG A 299 -13.44 18.92 10.33
N ALA A 300 -13.77 19.83 9.42
CA ALA A 300 -14.54 21.02 9.73
C ALA A 300 -16.06 20.75 9.82
N THR A 301 -16.53 19.60 9.28
CA THR A 301 -17.95 19.22 9.23
C THR A 301 -18.33 18.21 10.32
N ARG A 302 -19.61 18.19 10.70
CA ARG A 302 -20.16 17.23 11.67
C ARG A 302 -20.14 15.80 11.10
N GLY A 303 -19.77 14.82 11.93
CA GLY A 303 -19.81 13.39 11.61
C GLY A 303 -18.54 12.64 12.02
N PRO A 304 -18.59 11.31 12.13
CA PRO A 304 -17.47 10.48 12.57
C PRO A 304 -16.27 10.55 11.61
N LEU A 305 -15.06 10.40 12.13
CA LEU A 305 -13.84 10.35 11.31
C LEU A 305 -13.66 8.94 10.72
N THR A 306 -14.23 8.70 9.55
CA THR A 306 -14.17 7.38 8.89
C THR A 306 -13.22 7.41 7.70
N ILE A 307 -11.91 7.30 7.97
CA ILE A 307 -10.86 7.46 6.94
C ILE A 307 -10.98 6.40 5.84
N TYR A 308 -11.09 5.13 6.23
CA TYR A 308 -11.11 3.98 5.34
C TYR A 308 -12.53 3.46 5.04
N ALA A 309 -13.56 4.30 5.21
CA ALA A 309 -14.93 3.88 4.92
C ALA A 309 -15.08 3.40 3.47
N ARG A 310 -15.59 2.18 3.30
CA ARG A 310 -15.88 1.56 1.99
C ARG A 310 -14.67 1.49 1.06
N THR A 311 -13.46 1.39 1.62
CA THR A 311 -12.24 1.18 0.84
C THR A 311 -11.69 -0.22 1.05
N ASP A 312 -10.97 -0.71 0.03
CA ASP A 312 -10.18 -1.93 0.10
C ASP A 312 -8.77 -1.58 0.64
N PRO A 313 -8.27 -2.19 1.73
CA PRO A 313 -6.91 -1.97 2.23
C PRO A 313 -5.80 -2.29 1.22
N CYS A 314 -6.07 -3.14 0.23
CA CYS A 314 -5.15 -3.41 -0.87
C CYS A 314 -5.11 -2.33 -1.94
N LYS A 315 -6.07 -1.40 -1.92
CA LYS A 315 -6.11 -0.25 -2.82
C LYS A 315 -6.91 0.86 -2.16
N ALA A 316 -6.36 1.43 -1.09
CA ALA A 316 -7.08 2.45 -0.35
C ALA A 316 -7.35 3.67 -1.26
N ASN A 317 -8.62 4.07 -1.37
CA ASN A 317 -9.04 5.22 -2.15
C ASN A 317 -9.66 6.25 -1.21
N ILE A 318 -8.82 7.15 -0.70
CA ILE A 318 -9.15 8.11 0.35
C ILE A 318 -8.83 9.57 -0.05
N PRO A 319 -9.37 10.06 -1.19
CA PRO A 319 -8.93 11.31 -1.82
C PRO A 319 -8.99 12.54 -0.89
N GLU A 320 -9.98 12.63 0.01
CA GLU A 320 -10.09 13.75 0.97
C GLU A 320 -8.92 13.80 1.98
N TYR A 321 -8.36 12.63 2.29
CA TYR A 321 -7.27 12.45 3.26
C TYR A 321 -5.90 12.32 2.58
N MET A 322 -5.84 12.42 1.24
CA MET A 322 -4.59 12.33 0.49
C MET A 322 -3.61 13.44 0.86
N TYR A 323 -2.32 13.08 0.89
CA TYR A 323 -1.19 13.99 1.01
C TYR A 323 0.04 13.33 0.39
N ALA A 324 1.08 14.11 0.08
CA ALA A 324 2.43 13.59 -0.15
C ALA A 324 3.42 14.44 0.66
N VAL A 325 4.26 13.80 1.46
CA VAL A 325 5.19 14.48 2.38
C VAL A 325 6.61 13.99 2.15
N ALA A 326 7.52 14.92 1.85
CA ALA A 326 8.95 14.63 1.78
C ALA A 326 9.57 14.64 3.20
N GLY A 327 10.40 13.65 3.51
CA GLY A 327 11.13 13.53 4.78
C GLY A 327 10.96 12.19 5.51
N GLY A 328 10.32 11.23 4.84
CA GLY A 328 10.23 9.84 5.28
C GLY A 328 9.44 9.63 6.57
N PRO A 329 9.59 8.44 7.20
CA PRO A 329 8.87 8.08 8.42
C PRO A 329 9.12 9.03 9.61
N ALA A 330 10.24 9.76 9.62
CA ALA A 330 10.58 10.68 10.71
C ALA A 330 9.67 11.92 10.78
N LEU A 331 9.06 12.28 9.65
CA LEU A 331 8.12 13.40 9.51
C LEU A 331 6.67 12.92 9.30
N ASN A 332 6.39 11.65 9.54
CA ASN A 332 5.04 11.10 9.42
C ASN A 332 4.62 10.37 10.70
N GLY A 333 3.31 10.29 10.93
CA GLY A 333 2.73 9.41 11.93
C GLY A 333 2.67 7.98 11.39
N HIS A 334 2.62 7.01 12.30
CA HIS A 334 2.62 5.59 11.95
C HIS A 334 1.45 4.83 12.57
N GLN A 335 0.49 5.54 13.18
CA GLN A 335 -0.71 4.92 13.73
C GLN A 335 -1.72 4.60 12.64
N TYR A 336 -2.37 3.44 12.80
CA TYR A 336 -3.53 3.02 12.04
C TYR A 336 -4.79 3.19 12.89
N TYR A 337 -5.83 3.73 12.25
CA TYR A 337 -7.13 3.97 12.86
C TYR A 337 -8.22 3.77 11.83
N SER A 338 -9.18 2.90 12.14
CA SER A 338 -10.44 2.74 11.42
C SER A 338 -11.60 2.77 12.41
N LEU A 339 -12.73 3.32 11.97
CA LEU A 339 -13.90 3.54 12.81
C LEU A 339 -15.16 3.03 12.11
N ASN A 340 -15.88 2.16 12.81
CA ASN A 340 -17.21 1.71 12.45
C ASN A 340 -18.19 2.14 13.55
N VAL A 341 -19.19 2.96 13.20
CA VAL A 341 -20.20 3.44 14.15
C VAL A 341 -21.54 2.80 13.83
N SER A 342 -22.12 2.11 14.81
CA SER A 342 -23.50 1.65 14.80
C SER A 342 -24.32 2.47 15.81
N PRO A 343 -25.67 2.42 15.79
CA PRO A 343 -26.50 3.10 16.79
C PRO A 343 -26.26 2.68 18.24
N SER A 344 -25.60 1.54 18.47
CA SER A 344 -25.39 0.96 19.81
C SER A 344 -23.91 0.78 20.17
N SER A 345 -23.01 0.93 19.21
CA SER A 345 -21.59 0.65 19.44
C SER A 345 -20.66 1.49 18.59
N VAL A 346 -19.50 1.76 19.16
CA VAL A 346 -18.34 2.32 18.47
C VAL A 346 -17.30 1.23 18.40
N GLU A 347 -16.95 0.81 17.19
CA GLU A 347 -15.91 -0.17 16.92
C GLU A 347 -14.71 0.54 16.30
N ILE A 348 -13.54 0.32 16.90
CA ILE A 348 -12.28 0.93 16.48
C ILE A 348 -11.27 -0.17 16.21
N ASP A 349 -10.75 -0.19 14.99
CA ASP A 349 -9.53 -0.94 14.68
C ASP A 349 -8.35 0.01 14.84
N PHE A 350 -7.43 -0.33 15.74
CA PHE A 350 -6.28 0.52 16.05
C PHE A 350 -4.99 -0.29 16.08
N ALA A 351 -3.92 0.30 15.56
CA ALA A 351 -2.57 -0.21 15.74
C ALA A 351 -1.58 0.95 15.87
N ASP A 352 -0.55 0.75 16.71
CA ASP A 352 0.56 1.69 16.82
C ASP A 352 1.40 1.75 15.55
N THR A 353 1.32 0.76 14.66
CA THR A 353 2.02 0.69 13.38
C THR A 353 1.03 0.43 12.27
N ILE A 354 1.32 0.87 11.04
CA ILE A 354 0.48 0.56 9.88
C ILE A 354 0.47 -0.95 9.63
N PRO A 355 -0.70 -1.63 9.67
CA PRO A 355 -0.79 -3.05 9.41
C PRO A 355 -0.26 -3.42 8.04
N SER A 356 0.48 -4.53 7.96
CA SER A 356 0.82 -5.13 6.68
C SER A 356 -0.38 -5.92 6.17
N VAL A 357 -0.71 -5.75 4.89
CA VAL A 357 -1.82 -6.47 4.24
C VAL A 357 -1.25 -7.46 3.25
N SER A 358 -1.68 -8.72 3.35
CA SER A 358 -1.50 -9.68 2.28
C SER A 358 -2.59 -9.44 1.25
N CYS A 359 -2.19 -8.94 0.09
CA CYS A 359 -3.09 -8.65 -1.02
C CYS A 359 -3.02 -9.76 -2.06
N PRO A 360 -4.14 -10.12 -2.70
CA PRO A 360 -4.10 -11.11 -3.76
C PRO A 360 -3.22 -10.62 -4.91
N GLU A 361 -2.43 -11.53 -5.47
CA GLU A 361 -1.40 -11.26 -6.48
C GLU A 361 -1.95 -10.65 -7.78
N ASN A 362 -3.27 -10.68 -7.99
CA ASN A 362 -3.89 -10.25 -9.24
C ASN A 362 -5.01 -9.20 -9.04
N PRO A 363 -4.69 -7.90 -9.10
CA PRO A 363 -5.71 -6.85 -9.09
C PRO A 363 -6.53 -6.75 -10.38
N PHE A 364 -6.17 -7.49 -11.45
CA PHE A 364 -6.76 -7.36 -12.79
C PHE A 364 -7.71 -8.48 -13.21
N ILE A 365 -7.85 -9.57 -12.45
CA ILE A 365 -8.94 -10.53 -12.67
C ILE A 365 -10.24 -9.87 -12.20
N ARG A 366 -11.02 -9.36 -13.18
CA ARG A 366 -12.45 -9.14 -13.00
C ARG A 366 -13.12 -10.52 -13.03
N SER A 367 -13.04 -11.26 -11.94
CA SER A 367 -13.93 -12.40 -11.76
C SER A 367 -15.36 -11.83 -11.74
N ILE A 368 -16.22 -12.36 -12.61
CA ILE A 368 -17.66 -12.03 -12.66
C ILE A 368 -18.35 -12.58 -11.40
N LEU A 369 -17.74 -13.59 -10.77
CA LEU A 369 -18.06 -13.98 -9.41
C LEU A 369 -17.43 -12.95 -8.49
N ARG A 370 -18.23 -12.34 -7.60
CA ARG A 370 -17.73 -11.56 -6.45
C ARG A 370 -16.99 -12.51 -5.51
N GLU A 371 -15.86 -13.04 -5.93
CA GLU A 371 -14.85 -13.49 -5.00
C GLU A 371 -14.50 -12.25 -4.18
N ARG A 372 -14.90 -12.26 -2.91
CA ARG A 372 -14.29 -11.37 -1.93
C ARG A 372 -12.80 -11.56 -2.14
N ARG A 373 -12.11 -10.52 -2.61
CA ARG A 373 -10.66 -10.51 -2.62
C ARG A 373 -10.25 -10.74 -1.17
N GLU A 374 -9.81 -11.96 -0.86
CA GLU A 374 -9.43 -12.37 0.50
C GLU A 374 -8.07 -11.73 0.80
N TRP A 375 -8.09 -10.42 1.01
CA TRP A 375 -6.99 -9.79 1.71
C TRP A 375 -7.11 -10.12 3.19
N GLN A 376 -5.97 -10.23 3.84
CA GLN A 376 -5.91 -10.40 5.29
C GLN A 376 -4.78 -9.55 5.85
N TYR A 377 -4.98 -9.00 7.04
CA TYR A 377 -3.86 -8.45 7.78
C TYR A 377 -2.88 -9.58 8.11
N LYS A 378 -1.59 -9.32 7.93
CA LYS A 378 -0.60 -10.28 8.38
C LYS A 378 -0.69 -10.41 9.91
N PRO A 379 -0.77 -11.63 10.48
CA PRO A 379 -1.03 -11.84 11.89
C PRO A 379 -0.14 -11.02 12.84
N GLU A 380 1.14 -10.86 12.48
CA GLU A 380 2.14 -10.11 13.25
C GLU A 380 1.90 -8.58 13.31
N SER A 381 0.99 -8.06 12.50
CA SER A 381 0.72 -6.62 12.37
C SER A 381 -0.78 -6.30 12.35
N ALA A 382 -1.63 -7.28 12.65
CA ALA A 382 -3.08 -7.10 12.66
C ALA A 382 -3.48 -6.05 13.70
N PRO A 383 -4.40 -5.12 13.36
CA PRO A 383 -4.87 -4.14 14.31
C PRO A 383 -5.72 -4.80 15.40
N GLU A 384 -5.70 -4.22 16.59
CA GLU A 384 -6.60 -4.60 17.67
C GLU A 384 -7.97 -3.95 17.45
N THR A 385 -9.03 -4.73 17.58
CA THR A 385 -10.41 -4.24 17.51
C THR A 385 -10.95 -4.01 18.92
N PHE A 386 -11.39 -2.77 19.18
CA PHE A 386 -12.03 -2.36 20.43
C PHE A 386 -13.49 -1.99 20.18
N ILE A 387 -14.41 -2.58 20.95
CA ILE A 387 -15.85 -2.32 20.84
C ILE A 387 -16.33 -1.64 22.12
N PHE A 388 -16.94 -0.48 21.97
CA PHE A 388 -17.48 0.32 23.07
C PHE A 388 -18.98 0.54 22.93
N ASP A 389 -19.66 0.77 24.05
CA ASP A 389 -21.01 1.32 24.05
C ASP A 389 -20.99 2.80 23.67
N GLN A 390 -21.74 3.19 22.64
CA GLN A 390 -21.69 4.55 22.11
C GLN A 390 -22.10 5.61 23.14
N LYS A 391 -23.10 5.34 23.99
CA LYS A 391 -23.64 6.31 24.94
C LYS A 391 -22.68 6.53 26.11
N LEU A 392 -22.05 5.46 26.59
CA LEU A 392 -21.08 5.54 27.69
C LEU A 392 -19.79 6.24 27.25
N THR A 393 -19.31 5.92 26.04
CA THR A 393 -18.11 6.52 25.45
C THR A 393 -18.14 8.04 25.42
N GLU A 394 -19.24 8.64 24.95
CA GLU A 394 -19.35 10.10 24.83
C GLU A 394 -19.21 10.79 26.19
N THR A 395 -19.84 10.23 27.22
CA THR A 395 -19.77 10.78 28.59
C THR A 395 -18.35 10.68 29.15
N ALA A 396 -17.71 9.53 28.96
CA ALA A 396 -16.38 9.26 29.50
C ALA A 396 -15.30 10.12 28.82
N VAL A 397 -15.28 10.20 27.48
CA VAL A 397 -14.26 10.94 26.72
C VAL A 397 -14.31 12.44 27.02
N ARG A 398 -15.50 13.04 27.12
CA ARG A 398 -15.68 14.47 27.40
C ARG A 398 -15.01 14.93 28.69
N SER A 399 -14.90 14.06 29.70
CA SER A 399 -14.22 14.37 30.96
C SER A 399 -12.71 14.66 30.78
N MET A 400 -12.11 14.17 29.68
CA MET A 400 -10.70 14.37 29.36
C MET A 400 -10.44 15.63 28.50
N GLU A 401 -11.47 16.28 27.97
CA GLU A 401 -11.37 17.38 27.01
C GLU A 401 -11.07 18.76 27.64
N LYS A 402 -11.01 18.85 28.97
CA LYS A 402 -10.81 20.13 29.67
C LYS A 402 -9.51 20.83 29.27
N ASP A 403 -9.64 22.04 28.75
CA ASP A 403 -8.56 22.93 28.27
C ASP A 403 -7.79 22.41 27.03
N VAL A 404 -8.24 21.33 26.39
CA VAL A 404 -7.51 20.68 25.28
C VAL A 404 -7.76 21.39 23.94
N LEU A 405 -8.94 21.99 23.77
CA LEU A 405 -9.38 22.58 22.49
C LEU A 405 -8.62 23.85 22.10
N ALA A 406 -8.28 24.72 23.06
CA ALA A 406 -7.60 25.98 22.76
C ALA A 406 -6.19 25.76 22.16
N PRO A 407 -5.32 24.91 22.71
CA PRO A 407 -4.04 24.55 22.08
C PRO A 407 -4.20 24.00 20.66
N MET A 408 -5.21 23.16 20.40
CA MET A 408 -5.49 22.62 19.07
C MET A 408 -5.86 23.72 18.07
N GLN A 409 -6.67 24.69 18.51
CA GLN A 409 -7.11 25.80 17.67
C GLN A 409 -5.94 26.74 17.33
N THR A 410 -5.05 26.99 18.29
CA THR A 410 -3.78 27.71 18.06
C THR A 410 -2.92 26.98 17.03
N ALA A 411 -2.73 25.66 17.17
CA ALA A 411 -1.97 24.87 16.21
C ALA A 411 -2.57 24.92 14.80
N LEU A 412 -3.91 24.83 14.66
CA LEU A 412 -4.59 24.97 13.36
C LEU A 412 -4.34 26.34 12.71
N GLN A 413 -4.32 27.42 13.50
CA GLN A 413 -4.03 28.76 12.99
C GLN A 413 -2.57 28.89 12.55
N GLU A 414 -1.62 28.35 13.32
CA GLU A 414 -0.20 28.30 12.94
C GLU A 414 0.01 27.49 11.65
N LEU A 415 -0.65 26.33 11.54
CA LEU A 415 -0.60 25.51 10.33
C LEU A 415 -1.20 26.19 9.12
N ALA A 416 -2.32 26.92 9.27
CA ALA A 416 -2.91 27.67 8.18
C ALA A 416 -1.95 28.75 7.67
N LYS A 417 -1.29 29.49 8.56
CA LYS A 417 -0.26 30.48 8.20
C LYS A 417 0.94 29.83 7.54
N LEU A 418 1.40 28.69 8.06
CA LEU A 418 2.51 27.94 7.49
C LEU A 418 2.17 27.45 6.08
N SER A 419 1.01 26.81 5.90
CA SER A 419 0.54 26.34 4.61
C SER A 419 0.44 27.49 3.61
N GLN A 420 -0.05 28.67 4.01
CA GLN A 420 -0.12 29.85 3.14
C GLN A 420 1.25 30.34 2.66
N LYS A 421 2.29 30.22 3.49
CA LYS A 421 3.67 30.57 3.13
C LYS A 421 4.19 29.70 1.97
N TYR A 422 3.87 28.41 1.99
CA TYR A 422 4.35 27.45 0.97
C TYR A 422 3.37 27.29 -0.20
N ARG A 423 2.08 27.55 0.02
CA ARG A 423 0.99 27.34 -0.94
C ARG A 423 -0.08 28.43 -0.77
N PRO A 424 -0.26 29.33 -1.74
CA PRO A 424 -1.29 30.37 -1.69
C PRO A 424 -2.68 29.80 -2.03
N THR A 425 -3.09 28.70 -1.39
CA THR A 425 -4.44 28.11 -1.52
C THR A 425 -5.37 28.57 -0.39
N PRO A 426 -6.68 28.73 -0.64
CA PRO A 426 -7.63 29.08 0.41
C PRO A 426 -7.78 27.94 1.42
N GLY A 427 -7.51 28.23 2.69
CA GLY A 427 -7.74 27.31 3.80
C GLY A 427 -6.73 26.16 3.91
N LEU A 428 -6.92 25.33 4.94
CA LEU A 428 -6.05 24.19 5.25
C LEU A 428 -6.73 22.89 4.81
N HIS A 429 -6.16 22.23 3.79
CA HIS A 429 -6.68 21.00 3.20
C HIS A 429 -6.85 19.88 4.25
N GLN A 430 -7.90 19.06 4.12
CA GLN A 430 -8.21 17.99 5.06
C GLN A 430 -7.08 16.95 5.17
N GLY A 431 -6.51 16.51 4.04
CA GLY A 431 -5.31 15.67 4.01
C GLY A 431 -4.09 16.24 4.75
N TYR A 432 -3.91 17.57 4.77
CA TYR A 432 -2.82 18.20 5.53
C TYR A 432 -3.08 18.07 7.04
N ARG A 433 -4.32 18.34 7.45
CA ARG A 433 -4.75 18.17 8.84
C ARG A 433 -4.62 16.73 9.29
N TYR A 434 -4.98 15.78 8.41
CA TYR A 434 -4.85 14.35 8.68
C TYR A 434 -3.40 13.92 8.88
N TRP A 435 -2.50 14.29 7.97
CA TRP A 435 -1.06 14.04 8.11
C TRP A 435 -0.53 14.59 9.43
N PHE A 436 -0.78 15.88 9.69
CA PHE A 436 -0.29 16.53 10.90
C PHE A 436 -0.84 15.87 12.16
N TRP A 437 -2.13 15.56 12.19
CA TRP A 437 -2.75 14.93 13.34
C TRP A 437 -2.20 13.52 13.57
N ASN A 438 -1.98 12.72 12.53
CA ASN A 438 -1.36 11.40 12.67
C ASN A 438 0.04 11.52 13.32
N LEU A 439 0.86 12.46 12.86
CA LEU A 439 2.17 12.77 13.46
C LEU A 439 2.05 13.17 14.93
N THR A 440 1.09 14.04 15.27
CA THR A 440 0.85 14.49 16.64
C THR A 440 0.32 13.37 17.54
N ALA A 441 -0.71 12.64 17.12
CA ALA A 441 -1.31 11.54 17.89
C ALA A 441 -0.30 10.43 18.17
N THR A 442 0.52 10.09 17.18
CA THR A 442 1.64 9.16 17.32
C THR A 442 2.61 9.62 18.42
N ARG A 443 3.00 10.90 18.43
CA ARG A 443 3.92 11.47 19.42
C ARG A 443 3.31 11.57 20.82
N ILE A 444 2.04 11.95 20.92
CA ILE A 444 1.31 11.99 22.20
C ILE A 444 1.25 10.58 22.81
N THR A 445 0.86 9.59 22.00
CA THR A 445 0.75 8.20 22.43
C THR A 445 2.07 7.69 22.99
N ARG A 446 3.16 7.91 22.24
CA ARG A 446 4.51 7.52 22.67
C ARG A 446 4.90 8.19 23.99
N LYS A 447 4.73 9.51 24.09
CA LYS A 447 5.11 10.28 25.29
C LYS A 447 4.29 9.88 26.53
N LEU A 448 3.01 9.55 26.36
CA LEU A 448 2.18 9.05 27.45
C LEU A 448 2.62 7.66 27.94
N ILE A 449 3.06 6.79 27.03
CA ILE A 449 3.62 5.47 27.39
C ILE A 449 4.98 5.66 28.10
N GLU A 450 5.88 6.47 27.56
CA GLU A 450 7.19 6.79 28.14
C GLU A 450 7.06 7.39 29.55
N ASN A 451 6.04 8.23 29.77
CA ASN A 451 5.74 8.82 31.08
C ASN A 451 5.00 7.88 32.05
N GLY A 452 4.72 6.63 31.66
CA GLY A 452 4.01 5.66 32.49
C GLY A 452 2.52 5.98 32.72
N VAL A 453 1.92 6.86 31.91
CA VAL A 453 0.52 7.26 32.05
C VAL A 453 -0.45 6.15 31.58
N MET A 454 -0.02 5.40 30.59
CA MET A 454 -0.70 4.22 30.06
C MET A 454 0.30 3.16 29.63
N THR A 455 -0.10 1.88 29.69
CA THR A 455 0.70 0.76 29.21
C THR A 455 0.23 0.36 27.82
N ARG A 456 1.18 0.09 26.92
CA ARG A 456 0.89 -0.42 25.58
C ARG A 456 0.16 -1.76 25.68
N ARG A 457 -0.89 -1.96 24.88
CA ARG A 457 -1.48 -3.27 24.61
C ARG A 457 -0.98 -3.79 23.25
N GLY A 458 -0.92 -5.12 23.12
CA GLY A 458 -0.18 -5.82 22.07
C GLY A 458 1.32 -5.79 22.31
#